data_AF-A0ABD4XL44-F1
#
_entry.id   AF-A0ABD4XL44-F1
#
_cell.length_a   1.000
_cell.length_b   1.000
_cell.length_c   1.000
_cell.angle_alpha   90.00
_cell.angle_beta   90.00
_cell.angle_gamma   90.00
#
_symmetry.space_group_name_H-M   'P 1'
#
loop_
_entity.id
_entity.type
_entity.pdbx_description
1 polymer ?
#
loop_
_entity_poly.entity_id
_entity_poly.type
_entity_poly.pdbx_seq_one_letter_code
_entity_poly.pdbx_strand_id
1 'polypeptide(L)' 'NFNKHLKRTTHHKEQFPTEDSLDRFLVSQFNVYNEKSLKRIHRGFKGLQDTLEASF' A
#
# COMPACT_ATOMS: atom_id res chain seq x y z
N ASN A 1 2.77 -4.01 8.85
CA ASN A 1 4.09 -3.61 8.32
C ASN A 1 4.00 -2.22 7.69
N PHE A 2 3.10 -2.00 6.73
CA PHE A 2 2.86 -0.68 6.10
C PHE A 2 2.50 0.43 7.09
N ASN A 3 1.45 0.29 7.91
CA ASN A 3 1.06 1.32 8.88
C ASN A 3 2.17 1.69 9.89
N LYS A 4 3.07 0.76 10.21
CA LYS A 4 4.22 1.03 11.10
C LYS A 4 5.31 1.83 10.38
N HIS A 5 5.48 1.60 9.08
CA HIS A 5 6.37 2.38 8.22
C HIS A 5 5.79 3.78 7.99
N LEU A 6 4.51 3.86 7.59
CA LEU A 6 3.78 5.09 7.34
C LEU A 6 3.88 6.05 8.54
N LYS A 7 3.55 5.56 9.75
CA LYS A 7 3.63 6.36 11.00
C LYS A 7 5.04 6.88 11.27
N ARG A 8 6.10 6.11 10.97
CA ARG A 8 7.48 6.58 11.18
C ARG A 8 7.88 7.65 10.18
N THR A 9 7.45 7.51 8.93
CA THR A 9 7.74 8.48 7.86
C THR A 9 7.01 9.80 8.06
N THR A 10 5.74 9.77 8.51
CA THR A 10 5.00 10.97 8.90
C THR A 10 5.66 11.64 10.13
N HIS A 11 5.98 10.87 11.17
CA HIS A 11 6.62 11.42 12.37
C HIS A 11 7.99 12.10 12.14
N HIS A 12 8.72 11.73 11.08
CA HIS A 12 10.11 12.16 10.92
C HIS A 12 10.26 13.63 10.48
N LYS A 13 9.25 14.23 9.83
CA LYS A 13 9.29 15.62 9.35
C LYS A 13 7.88 16.16 9.11
N GLU A 14 7.26 16.80 10.10
CA GLU A 14 5.90 17.32 9.94
C GLU A 14 5.71 18.71 10.53
N GLN A 15 5.90 19.71 9.67
CA GLN A 15 4.87 20.72 9.49
C GLN A 15 4.40 20.56 8.04
N PHE A 16 3.40 19.70 7.81
CA PHE A 16 2.62 19.83 6.58
C PHE A 16 1.89 21.17 6.68
N PRO A 17 2.17 22.15 5.81
CA PRO A 17 1.61 23.49 5.94
C PRO A 17 0.09 23.50 5.68
N THR A 18 -0.44 22.49 4.98
CA THR A 18 -1.88 22.35 4.66
C THR A 18 -2.31 20.88 4.64
N GLU A 19 -3.61 20.64 4.80
CA GLU A 19 -4.22 19.31 4.65
C GLU A 19 -3.99 18.72 3.24
N ASP A 20 -4.03 19.54 2.19
CA ASP A 20 -3.73 19.10 0.81
C ASP A 20 -2.30 18.54 0.67
N SER A 21 -1.32 19.14 1.36
CA SER A 21 0.06 18.63 1.34
C SER A 21 0.21 17.28 2.05
N LEU A 22 -0.58 17.04 3.11
CA LEU A 22 -0.66 15.76 3.78
C LEU A 22 -1.34 14.72 2.88
N ASP A 23 -2.46 15.07 2.24
CA ASP A 23 -3.20 14.15 1.38
C ASP A 23 -2.36 13.67 0.19
N ARG A 24 -1.68 14.59 -0.50
CA ARG A 24 -0.74 14.25 -1.59
C ARG A 24 0.39 13.34 -1.11
N PHE A 25 0.91 13.56 0.09
CA PHE A 25 1.94 12.70 0.67
C PHE A 25 1.39 11.29 0.93
N LEU A 26 0.21 11.17 1.53
CA LEU A 26 -0.42 9.88 1.82
C LEU A 26 -0.71 9.10 0.53
N VAL A 27 -1.29 9.75 -0.49
CA VAL A 27 -1.53 9.16 -1.81
C VAL A 27 -0.23 8.62 -2.42
N SER A 28 0.86 9.37 -2.35
CA SER A 28 2.18 8.91 -2.81
C SER A 28 2.66 7.65 -2.07
N GLN A 29 2.55 7.62 -0.74
CA GLN A 29 2.93 6.44 0.05
C GLN A 29 2.07 5.21 -0.27
N PHE A 30 0.76 5.41 -0.49
CA PHE A 30 -0.15 4.33 -0.88
C PHE A 30 0.20 3.79 -2.26
N ASN A 31 0.47 4.65 -3.24
CA ASN A 31 0.83 4.23 -4.59
C ASN A 31 2.11 3.37 -4.59
N VAL A 32 3.15 3.81 -3.88
CA VAL A 32 4.41 3.06 -3.76
C VAL A 32 4.20 1.70 -3.08
N TYR A 33 3.37 1.64 -2.03
CA TYR A 33 3.06 0.39 -1.35
C TYR A 33 2.24 -0.56 -2.23
N ASN A 34 1.22 -0.02 -2.90
CA ASN A 34 0.34 -0.76 -3.76
C ASN A 34 1.11 -1.32 -4.95
N GLU A 35 1.93 -0.53 -5.65
CA GLU A 35 2.74 -1.01 -6.78
C GLU A 35 3.60 -2.24 -6.41
N LYS A 36 4.22 -2.22 -5.22
CA LYS A 36 5.03 -3.32 -4.70
C LYS A 36 4.20 -4.53 -4.25
N SER A 37 2.96 -4.30 -3.82
CA SER A 37 2.12 -5.33 -3.19
C SER A 37 1.09 -5.93 -4.14
N LEU A 38 0.69 -5.21 -5.20
CA LEU A 38 -0.37 -5.60 -6.14
C LEU A 38 -0.04 -6.92 -6.83
N LYS A 39 1.25 -7.14 -7.14
CA LYS A 39 1.73 -8.34 -7.83
C LYS A 39 2.05 -9.49 -6.87
N ARG A 40 1.91 -9.29 -5.55
CA ARG A 40 2.18 -10.35 -4.58
C ARG A 40 0.97 -11.26 -4.44
N ILE A 41 1.12 -12.48 -4.93
CA ILE A 41 0.23 -13.59 -4.61
C ILE A 41 0.94 -14.46 -3.55
N HIS A 42 0.19 -14.92 -2.54
CA HIS A 42 0.72 -15.85 -1.57
C HIS A 42 1.14 -17.15 -2.27
N ARG A 43 2.28 -17.74 -1.90
CA ARG A 43 2.85 -18.91 -2.62
C ARG A 43 1.87 -20.09 -2.71
N GLY A 44 1.12 -20.35 -1.63
CA GLY A 44 0.10 -21.41 -1.61
C GLY A 44 -1.18 -21.06 -2.37
N PHE A 45 -1.37 -19.81 -2.77
CA PHE A 45 -2.55 -19.35 -3.50
C PHE A 45 -2.30 -19.24 -5.01
N LYS A 46 -1.04 -19.23 -5.46
CA LYS A 46 -0.69 -19.09 -6.87
C LYS A 46 -1.28 -20.20 -7.76
N GLY A 47 -1.43 -21.42 -7.24
CA GLY A 47 -2.02 -22.55 -7.97
C GLY A 47 -3.55 -22.66 -7.88
N LEU A 48 -4.19 -21.78 -7.09
CA LEU A 48 -5.65 -21.75 -6.92
C LEU A 48 -6.29 -20.58 -7.68
N GLN A 49 -5.48 -19.79 -8.40
CA GLN A 49 -5.92 -18.63 -9.16
C GLN A 49 -6.98 -19.04 -10.20
N ASP A 50 -6.71 -20.11 -10.96
CA ASP A 50 -7.61 -20.63 -11.99
C ASP A 50 -8.92 -21.17 -11.41
N THR A 51 -8.86 -21.84 -10.26
CA THR A 51 -10.05 -22.33 -9.55
C THR A 51 -10.92 -21.19 -9.03
N LEU A 52 -10.29 -20.12 -8.54
CA LEU A 52 -10.99 -18.92 -8.09
C LEU A 52 -11.65 -18.19 -9.26
N GLU A 53 -10.94 -18.02 -10.38
CA GLU A 53 -11.48 -17.36 -11.58
C GLU A 53 -12.65 -18.14 -12.18
N ALA A 54 -12.63 -19.48 -12.14
CA ALA A 54 -13.74 -20.31 -12.60
C ALA A 54 -14.98 -20.28 -11.67
N SER A 55 -14.88 -19.65 -10.49
CA SER A 55 -15.97 -19.58 -9.51
C SER A 55 -16.83 -18.30 -9.61
N PHE A 56 -16.47 -17.36 -10.50
CA PHE A 56 -17.17 -16.11 -10.76
C PHE A 56 -17.55 -15.99 -12.24
#